data_AF-A0A518HRK3-F1
#
_entry.id   AF-A0A518HRK3-F1
#
_cell.length_a   1.000
_cell.length_b   1.000
_cell.length_c   1.000
_cell.angle_alpha   90.00
_cell.angle_beta   90.00
_cell.angle_gamma   90.00
#
_symmetry.space_group_name_H-M   'P 1'
#
loop_
_entity.id
_entity.type
_entity.pdbx_description
1 polymer ?
#
loop_
_entity_poly.entity_id
_entity_poly.type
_entity_poly.pdbx_seq_one_letter_code
_entity_poly.pdbx_strand_id
1 'polypeptide(L)'
;MEMRKKTTNKYPAKVLEPMSREHGELCLKIKNNEVLSTSDAAKLLGITKPTLMRKFQAKNIEPVALKRNPVRPRAAPIKYWNKADVDRIKRHKDVKQTVKRSRQAKANAKSLHEVWAQSLPSQYPSVTLCLSDGCAALRDLARHANWCYDNAEKATLTDLIAECLHGLHRQGLVTECLSYDEVEPALVCFSCDGEKTKTWSNGEVHPCGRCDGTGVYRAEVRHPHHLISVDAGDESYNWSLSAAKSDWCTPQGTADAPPETTGKKLATTKHDKALALAKHFRGLLND
;
A
#
# COMPACT_ATOMS: atom_id res chain seq x y z
N MET A 1 63.82 25.83 54.34
CA MET A 1 64.59 25.17 53.27
C MET A 1 64.80 23.73 53.71
N GLU A 2 64.08 22.76 53.16
CA GLU A 2 64.22 21.35 53.57
C GLU A 2 63.89 20.40 52.42
N MET A 3 64.56 19.25 52.36
CA MET A 3 64.62 18.44 51.14
C MET A 3 63.83 17.14 51.18
N ARG A 4 63.15 16.88 50.05
CA ARG A 4 62.70 15.58 49.50
C ARG A 4 63.16 14.34 50.29
N LYS A 5 62.23 13.69 51.01
CA LYS A 5 62.32 12.22 51.23
C LYS A 5 61.52 11.51 50.14
N LYS A 6 62.23 10.86 49.21
CA LYS A 6 61.62 9.98 48.19
C LYS A 6 61.06 8.74 48.89
N THR A 7 59.74 8.60 48.99
CA THR A 7 59.12 7.30 49.29
C THR A 7 59.19 6.41 48.05
N THR A 8 59.75 5.22 48.22
CA THR A 8 60.04 4.31 47.10
C THR A 8 58.77 3.65 46.55
N ASN A 9 58.72 3.47 45.23
CA ASN A 9 57.55 2.97 44.51
C ASN A 9 57.35 1.45 44.74
N LYS A 10 56.77 1.08 45.88
CA LYS A 10 56.50 -0.33 46.27
C LYS A 10 55.25 -0.92 45.58
N TYR A 11 55.23 -0.93 44.26
CA TYR A 11 54.46 -1.95 43.55
C TYR A 11 55.33 -3.21 43.45
N PRO A 12 54.98 -4.33 44.12
CA PRO A 12 55.61 -5.60 43.81
C PRO A 12 55.29 -5.95 42.36
N ALA A 13 56.28 -6.44 41.61
CA ALA A 13 56.10 -6.93 40.24
C ALA A 13 55.33 -8.26 40.26
N LYS A 14 54.03 -8.19 40.61
CA LYS A 14 53.13 -9.33 40.62
C LYS A 14 52.83 -9.73 39.19
N VAL A 15 53.57 -10.75 38.76
CA VAL A 15 53.15 -11.80 37.83
C VAL A 15 52.32 -11.27 36.67
N LEU A 16 53.00 -10.96 35.57
CA LEU A 16 52.40 -11.09 34.24
C LEU A 16 52.13 -12.59 34.03
N GLU A 17 51.01 -13.07 34.57
CA GLU A 17 50.43 -14.34 34.14
C GLU A 17 50.29 -14.26 32.62
N PRO A 18 50.62 -15.32 31.86
CA PRO A 18 50.38 -15.31 30.43
C PRO A 18 48.89 -15.07 30.23
N MET A 19 48.51 -13.93 29.65
CA MET A 19 47.10 -13.62 29.39
C MET A 19 46.51 -14.79 28.63
N SER A 20 45.50 -15.45 29.21
CA SER A 20 44.88 -16.60 28.53
C SER A 20 44.46 -16.16 27.13
N ARG A 21 44.55 -17.08 26.17
CA ARG A 21 44.26 -16.79 24.75
C ARG A 21 42.91 -16.09 24.59
N GLU A 22 41.92 -16.53 25.38
CA GLU A 22 40.59 -15.95 25.57
C GLU A 22 40.60 -14.48 26.03
N HIS A 23 41.48 -14.11 26.97
CA HIS A 23 41.62 -12.73 27.46
C HIS A 23 42.21 -11.81 26.37
N GLY A 24 43.19 -12.31 25.60
CA GLY A 24 43.73 -11.62 24.44
C GLY A 24 42.65 -11.39 23.38
N GLU A 25 41.93 -12.45 23.00
CA GLU A 25 40.82 -12.39 22.06
C GLU A 25 39.69 -11.46 22.54
N LEU A 26 39.30 -11.50 23.81
CA LEU A 26 38.28 -10.61 24.35
C LEU A 26 38.73 -9.14 24.27
N CYS A 27 39.99 -8.84 24.59
CA CYS A 27 40.52 -7.48 24.46
C CYS A 27 40.60 -7.01 23.00
N LEU A 28 40.83 -7.90 22.03
CA LEU A 28 40.74 -7.60 20.60
C LEU A 28 39.29 -7.34 20.17
N LYS A 29 38.36 -8.22 20.53
CA LYS A 29 36.91 -8.09 20.25
C LYS A 29 36.31 -6.82 20.88
N ILE A 30 36.84 -6.35 22.02
CA ILE A 30 36.51 -5.04 22.62
C ILE A 30 37.07 -3.89 21.77
N LYS A 31 38.36 -3.93 21.37
CA LYS A 31 38.98 -2.90 20.51
C LYS A 31 38.28 -2.75 19.16
N ASN A 32 37.84 -3.86 18.58
CA ASN A 32 37.11 -3.91 17.31
C ASN A 32 35.64 -3.47 17.44
N ASN A 33 35.15 -3.15 18.65
CA ASN A 33 33.74 -2.90 18.96
C ASN A 33 32.79 -4.06 18.61
N GLU A 34 33.27 -5.30 18.58
CA GLU A 34 32.44 -6.51 18.36
C GLU A 34 31.64 -6.90 19.60
N VAL A 35 32.16 -6.59 20.80
CA VAL A 35 31.46 -6.75 22.07
C VAL A 35 31.37 -5.44 22.85
N LEU A 36 30.21 -5.19 23.46
CA LEU A 36 29.89 -3.98 24.22
C LEU A 36 29.65 -4.32 25.70
N SER A 37 30.09 -3.45 26.62
CA SER A 37 29.72 -3.59 28.02
C SER A 37 28.21 -3.36 28.23
N THR A 38 27.63 -3.87 29.32
CA THR A 38 26.24 -3.51 29.71
C THR A 38 26.01 -2.00 29.80
N SER A 39 27.05 -1.20 30.04
CA SER A 39 26.94 0.26 30.09
C SER A 39 26.80 0.89 28.72
N ASP A 40 27.51 0.37 27.72
CA ASP A 40 27.62 1.01 26.41
C ASP A 40 26.56 0.46 25.44
N ALA A 41 26.19 -0.83 25.58
CA ALA A 41 24.97 -1.37 24.99
C ALA A 41 23.70 -0.65 25.49
N ALA A 42 23.65 -0.25 26.78
CA ALA A 42 22.52 0.50 27.33
C ALA A 42 22.44 1.94 26.77
N LYS A 43 23.59 2.63 26.66
CA LYS A 43 23.71 3.92 25.97
C LYS A 43 23.26 3.83 24.51
N LEU A 44 23.81 2.87 23.73
CA LEU A 44 23.54 2.70 22.30
C LEU A 44 22.05 2.45 21.99
N LEU A 45 21.34 1.82 22.93
CA LEU A 45 19.89 1.55 22.84
C LEU A 45 19.01 2.66 23.43
N GLY A 46 19.59 3.65 24.12
CA GLY A 46 18.88 4.70 24.84
C GLY A 46 17.94 4.13 25.92
N ILE A 47 18.43 3.22 26.76
CA ILE A 47 17.67 2.59 27.86
C ILE A 47 18.53 2.42 29.12
N THR A 48 17.88 2.20 30.26
CA THR A 48 18.58 1.92 31.52
C THR A 48 19.18 0.50 31.56
N LYS A 49 20.25 0.31 32.34
CA LYS A 49 20.91 -1.00 32.53
C LYS A 49 19.94 -2.11 32.97
N PRO A 50 19.02 -1.91 33.94
CA PRO A 50 18.03 -2.93 34.29
C PRO A 50 17.08 -3.28 33.14
N THR A 51 16.62 -2.30 32.35
CA THR A 51 15.76 -2.54 31.19
C THR A 51 16.49 -3.31 30.08
N LEU A 52 17.80 -3.09 29.91
CA LEU A 52 18.63 -3.91 29.03
C LEU A 52 18.71 -5.36 29.53
N MET A 53 19.02 -5.58 30.81
CA MET A 53 19.10 -6.92 31.40
C MET A 53 17.80 -7.71 31.22
N ARG A 54 16.65 -7.10 31.53
CA ARG A 54 15.33 -7.73 31.31
C ARG A 54 15.09 -8.11 29.85
N LYS A 55 15.54 -7.28 28.90
CA LYS A 55 15.40 -7.54 27.44
C LYS A 55 16.32 -8.64 26.91
N PHE A 56 17.48 -8.84 27.52
CA PHE A 56 18.35 -9.98 27.21
C PHE A 56 17.79 -11.27 27.84
N GLN A 57 17.37 -11.23 29.10
CA GLN A 57 16.71 -12.36 29.78
C GLN A 57 15.45 -12.82 29.03
N ALA A 58 14.54 -11.90 28.68
CA ALA A 58 13.33 -12.20 27.91
C ALA A 58 13.57 -12.56 26.43
N LYS A 59 14.83 -12.78 26.03
CA LYS A 59 15.24 -13.28 24.71
C LYS A 59 16.24 -14.45 24.80
N ASN A 60 16.53 -14.95 26.01
CA ASN A 60 17.58 -15.95 26.28
C ASN A 60 18.94 -15.56 25.67
N ILE A 61 19.29 -14.27 25.71
CA ILE A 61 20.59 -13.76 25.26
C ILE A 61 21.54 -13.73 26.47
N GLU A 62 22.61 -14.50 26.39
CA GLU A 62 23.64 -14.61 27.43
C GLU A 62 24.83 -13.66 27.19
N PRO A 63 25.58 -13.29 28.23
CA PRO A 63 26.77 -12.45 28.07
C PRO A 63 27.96 -13.27 27.54
N VAL A 64 28.58 -12.78 26.46
CA VAL A 64 29.76 -13.41 25.81
C VAL A 64 30.97 -13.48 26.75
N ALA A 65 31.07 -12.56 27.72
CA ALA A 65 32.12 -12.62 28.74
C ALA A 65 31.71 -11.94 30.06
N LEU A 66 32.36 -12.36 31.15
CA LEU A 66 32.25 -11.81 32.50
C LEU A 66 33.65 -11.40 33.01
N LYS A 67 33.93 -10.09 33.09
CA LYS A 67 35.24 -9.58 33.56
C LYS A 67 35.10 -8.88 34.91
N ARG A 68 35.81 -9.35 35.95
CA ARG A 68 35.90 -8.62 37.23
C ARG A 68 36.68 -7.32 37.01
N ASN A 69 36.28 -6.26 37.73
CA ASN A 69 37.00 -4.99 37.69
C ASN A 69 38.23 -5.08 38.63
N PRO A 70 39.47 -4.95 38.12
CA PRO A 70 40.68 -5.06 38.96
C PRO A 70 40.76 -3.95 40.03
N VAL A 71 40.16 -2.78 39.79
CA VAL A 71 40.09 -1.67 40.74
C VAL A 71 39.03 -1.90 41.82
N ARG A 72 38.06 -2.79 41.58
CA ARG A 72 36.97 -3.14 42.52
C ARG A 72 36.70 -4.65 42.50
N PRO A 73 37.62 -5.50 43.02
CA PRO A 73 37.52 -6.96 42.89
C PRO A 73 36.38 -7.61 43.69
N ARG A 74 35.78 -6.87 44.65
CA ARG A 74 34.56 -7.25 45.39
C ARG A 74 33.25 -6.85 44.66
N ALA A 75 33.31 -6.10 43.56
CA ALA A 75 32.12 -5.74 42.78
C ALA A 75 31.71 -6.87 41.82
N ALA A 76 30.42 -6.89 41.46
CA ALA A 76 29.90 -7.84 40.47
C ALA A 76 30.65 -7.73 39.12
N PRO A 77 30.88 -8.85 38.41
CA PRO A 77 31.61 -8.83 37.14
C PRO A 77 30.86 -8.04 36.06
N ILE A 78 31.62 -7.30 35.25
CA ILE A 78 31.11 -6.57 34.10
C ILE A 78 30.73 -7.59 33.03
N LYS A 79 29.46 -7.55 32.59
CA LYS A 79 28.96 -8.37 31.50
C LYS A 79 29.23 -7.70 30.14
N TYR A 80 29.69 -8.49 29.18
CA TYR A 80 29.91 -8.08 27.79
C TYR A 80 28.96 -8.82 26.87
N TRP A 81 28.49 -8.15 25.82
CA TRP A 81 27.41 -8.59 24.95
C TRP A 81 27.84 -8.48 23.49
N ASN A 82 27.44 -9.45 22.66
CA ASN A 82 27.67 -9.37 21.22
C ASN A 82 26.95 -8.13 20.65
N LYS A 83 27.67 -7.28 19.92
CA LYS A 83 27.09 -6.11 19.26
C LYS A 83 25.97 -6.50 18.29
N ALA A 84 26.05 -7.66 17.63
CA ALA A 84 25.01 -8.15 16.74
C ALA A 84 23.64 -8.30 17.45
N ASP A 85 23.63 -8.75 18.72
CA ASP A 85 22.41 -8.87 19.52
C ASP A 85 21.91 -7.53 20.05
N VAL A 86 22.82 -6.62 20.40
CA VAL A 86 22.47 -5.23 20.72
C VAL A 86 21.79 -4.57 19.52
N ASP A 87 22.35 -4.71 18.31
CA ASP A 87 21.78 -4.17 17.07
C ASP A 87 20.54 -4.94 16.59
N ARG A 88 20.35 -6.21 16.98
CA ARG A 88 19.09 -6.96 16.81
C ARG A 88 17.99 -6.45 17.73
N ILE A 89 18.32 -6.04 18.96
CA ILE A 89 17.40 -5.35 19.88
C ILE A 89 17.10 -3.93 19.39
N LYS A 90 18.10 -3.22 18.83
CA LYS A 90 17.94 -1.88 18.25
C LYS A 90 16.95 -1.89 17.09
N ARG A 91 17.21 -2.68 16.04
CA ARG A 91 16.30 -2.85 14.90
C ARG A 91 14.87 -3.21 15.32
N HIS A 92 14.70 -4.07 16.32
CA HIS A 92 13.38 -4.43 16.85
C HIS A 92 12.69 -3.32 17.67
N LYS A 93 13.44 -2.40 18.31
CA LYS A 93 12.90 -1.16 18.90
C LYS A 93 12.42 -0.23 17.80
N ASP A 94 13.25 -0.03 16.79
CA ASP A 94 13.04 0.94 15.72
C ASP A 94 11.85 0.53 14.84
N VAL A 95 11.74 -0.75 14.46
CA VAL A 95 10.55 -1.31 13.77
C VAL A 95 9.27 -1.11 14.59
N LYS A 96 9.28 -1.38 15.90
CA LYS A 96 8.09 -1.14 16.75
C LYS A 96 7.73 0.35 16.85
N GLN A 97 8.71 1.25 16.83
CA GLN A 97 8.48 2.70 16.82
C GLN A 97 7.92 3.18 15.48
N THR A 98 8.42 2.65 14.35
CA THR A 98 7.89 2.91 13.01
C THR A 98 6.46 2.39 12.84
N VAL A 99 6.16 1.18 13.31
CA VAL A 99 4.78 0.63 13.32
C VAL A 99 3.84 1.48 14.19
N LYS A 100 4.29 1.95 15.37
CA LYS A 100 3.48 2.88 16.19
C LYS A 100 3.20 4.20 15.45
N ARG A 101 4.22 4.81 14.84
CA ARG A 101 4.07 6.04 14.03
C ARG A 101 3.11 5.84 12.86
N SER A 102 3.23 4.73 12.12
CA SER A 102 2.34 4.39 11.01
C SER A 102 0.88 4.22 11.46
N ARG A 103 0.64 3.50 12.57
CA ARG A 103 -0.71 3.37 13.16
C ARG A 103 -1.29 4.72 13.59
N GLN A 104 -0.49 5.58 14.21
CA GLN A 104 -0.93 6.91 14.63
C GLN A 104 -1.21 7.82 13.42
N ALA A 105 -0.39 7.77 12.37
CA ALA A 105 -0.66 8.49 11.12
C ALA A 105 -1.98 8.03 10.46
N LYS A 106 -2.25 6.72 10.43
CA LYS A 106 -3.55 6.19 9.94
C LYS A 106 -4.73 6.65 10.79
N ALA A 107 -4.59 6.67 12.12
CA ALA A 107 -5.64 7.16 13.01
C ALA A 107 -5.94 8.66 12.77
N ASN A 108 -4.89 9.50 12.71
CA ASN A 108 -5.02 10.93 12.43
C ASN A 108 -5.65 11.18 11.04
N ALA A 109 -5.30 10.37 10.03
CA ALA A 109 -5.90 10.46 8.70
C ALA A 109 -7.40 10.13 8.71
N LYS A 110 -7.82 9.12 9.48
CA LYS A 110 -9.25 8.78 9.65
C LYS A 110 -10.03 9.92 10.31
N SER A 111 -9.52 10.51 11.39
CA SER A 111 -10.18 11.66 12.03
C SER A 111 -10.25 12.90 11.14
N LEU A 112 -9.24 13.15 10.29
CA LEU A 112 -9.27 14.24 9.30
C LEU A 112 -10.27 13.98 8.16
N HIS A 113 -10.44 12.72 7.76
CA HIS A 113 -11.48 12.31 6.80
C HIS A 113 -12.89 12.48 7.39
N GLU A 114 -13.11 12.03 8.63
CA GLU A 114 -14.39 12.16 9.34
C GLU A 114 -14.81 13.63 9.52
N VAL A 115 -13.90 14.50 9.98
CA VAL A 115 -14.15 15.94 10.12
C VAL A 115 -14.44 16.61 8.77
N TRP A 116 -13.73 16.22 7.71
CA TRP A 116 -13.99 16.77 6.37
C TRP A 116 -15.34 16.27 5.80
N ALA A 117 -15.68 14.99 5.97
CA ALA A 117 -16.97 14.44 5.54
C ALA A 117 -18.14 15.13 6.27
N GLN A 118 -18.00 15.43 7.56
CA GLN A 118 -18.98 16.22 8.34
C GLN A 118 -19.13 17.67 7.83
N SER A 119 -18.16 18.20 7.08
CA SER A 119 -18.22 19.55 6.49
C SER A 119 -18.80 19.59 5.08
N LEU A 120 -19.11 18.44 4.45
CA LEU A 120 -19.69 18.39 3.11
C LEU A 120 -21.10 19.03 3.02
N PRO A 121 -22.04 18.82 3.96
CA PRO A 121 -23.38 19.42 3.86
C PRO A 121 -23.39 20.96 3.97
N SER A 122 -22.39 21.57 4.61
CA SER A 122 -22.27 23.02 4.72
C SER A 122 -21.41 23.65 3.61
N GLN A 123 -20.55 22.88 2.95
CA GLN A 123 -19.84 23.29 1.72
C GLN A 123 -20.72 23.14 0.47
N TYR A 124 -21.49 22.07 0.41
CA TYR A 124 -22.30 21.67 -0.75
C TYR A 124 -23.75 21.41 -0.32
N PRO A 125 -24.55 22.45 -0.05
CA PRO A 125 -25.95 22.33 0.37
C PRO A 125 -26.92 22.08 -0.80
N SER A 126 -26.46 22.04 -2.05
CA SER A 126 -27.28 21.79 -3.24
C SER A 126 -26.46 21.13 -4.36
N VAL A 127 -27.16 20.43 -5.28
CA VAL A 127 -26.53 19.79 -6.44
C VAL A 127 -25.73 20.78 -7.27
N THR A 128 -26.28 21.98 -7.54
CA THR A 128 -25.63 23.01 -8.37
C THR A 128 -24.27 23.43 -7.82
N LEU A 129 -24.12 23.54 -6.50
CA LEU A 129 -22.83 23.86 -5.86
C LEU A 129 -21.89 22.64 -5.81
N CYS A 130 -22.44 21.43 -5.75
CA CYS A 130 -21.69 20.18 -5.71
C CYS A 130 -21.25 19.69 -7.10
N LEU A 131 -21.86 20.18 -8.18
CA LEU A 131 -21.83 19.57 -9.51
C LEU A 131 -20.41 19.33 -10.05
N SER A 132 -19.52 20.32 -10.02
CA SER A 132 -18.17 20.20 -10.58
C SER A 132 -17.26 19.29 -9.76
N ASP A 133 -17.16 19.52 -8.45
CA ASP A 133 -16.36 18.66 -7.55
C ASP A 133 -16.93 17.22 -7.45
N GLY A 134 -18.24 17.07 -7.54
CA GLY A 134 -18.94 15.79 -7.61
C GLY A 134 -18.59 15.01 -8.89
N CYS A 135 -18.64 15.67 -10.06
CA CYS A 135 -18.20 15.07 -11.32
C CYS A 135 -16.68 14.77 -11.32
N ALA A 136 -15.85 15.62 -10.72
CA ALA A 136 -14.43 15.37 -10.50
C ALA A 136 -14.19 14.11 -9.64
N ALA A 137 -14.95 13.96 -8.55
CA ALA A 137 -14.90 12.77 -7.71
C ALA A 137 -15.32 11.50 -8.46
N LEU A 138 -16.45 11.53 -9.20
CA LEU A 138 -16.90 10.42 -10.02
C LEU A 138 -15.87 10.01 -11.09
N ARG A 139 -15.22 10.99 -11.74
CA ARG A 139 -14.12 10.77 -12.69
C ARG A 139 -12.91 10.09 -12.03
N ASP A 140 -12.52 10.50 -10.82
CA ASP A 140 -11.43 9.87 -10.07
C ASP A 140 -11.80 8.47 -9.53
N LEU A 141 -13.07 8.23 -9.18
CA LEU A 141 -13.56 6.89 -8.79
C LEU A 141 -13.65 5.93 -9.98
N ALA A 142 -14.10 6.39 -11.15
CA ALA A 142 -14.11 5.59 -12.38
C ALA A 142 -12.68 5.16 -12.76
N ARG A 143 -11.73 6.10 -12.71
CA ARG A 143 -10.30 5.80 -12.84
C ARG A 143 -9.84 4.78 -11.80
N HIS A 144 -10.24 4.92 -10.54
CA HIS A 144 -9.86 3.96 -9.50
C HIS A 144 -10.43 2.55 -9.77
N ALA A 145 -11.70 2.44 -10.14
CA ALA A 145 -12.36 1.16 -10.45
C ALA A 145 -11.70 0.41 -11.63
N ASN A 146 -11.15 1.13 -12.61
CA ASN A 146 -10.40 0.53 -13.71
C ASN A 146 -9.05 -0.10 -13.27
N TRP A 147 -8.42 0.42 -12.21
CA TRP A 147 -7.15 -0.08 -11.67
C TRP A 147 -7.28 -0.90 -10.36
N CYS A 148 -8.50 -1.13 -9.88
CA CYS A 148 -8.75 -1.95 -8.69
C CYS A 148 -8.76 -3.44 -9.04
N TYR A 149 -8.04 -4.23 -8.23
CA TYR A 149 -7.95 -5.70 -8.34
C TYR A 149 -9.00 -6.44 -7.50
N ASP A 150 -9.71 -5.74 -6.60
CA ASP A 150 -10.81 -6.30 -5.83
C ASP A 150 -12.13 -6.11 -6.60
N ASN A 151 -12.70 -7.23 -7.07
CA ASN A 151 -13.94 -7.23 -7.85
C ASN A 151 -15.14 -6.70 -7.05
N ALA A 152 -15.16 -6.85 -5.71
CA ALA A 152 -16.27 -6.37 -4.87
C ALA A 152 -16.18 -4.85 -4.64
N GLU A 153 -14.97 -4.32 -4.43
CA GLU A 153 -14.75 -2.86 -4.43
C GLU A 153 -15.07 -2.26 -5.79
N LYS A 154 -14.58 -2.87 -6.89
CA LYS A 154 -14.86 -2.43 -8.25
C LYS A 154 -16.36 -2.41 -8.58
N ALA A 155 -17.12 -3.44 -8.19
CA ALA A 155 -18.57 -3.46 -8.36
C ALA A 155 -19.23 -2.31 -7.58
N THR A 156 -18.93 -2.19 -6.28
CA THR A 156 -19.47 -1.14 -5.40
C THR A 156 -19.22 0.28 -5.93
N LEU A 157 -18.04 0.51 -6.52
CA LEU A 157 -17.70 1.80 -7.15
C LEU A 157 -18.47 2.02 -8.46
N THR A 158 -18.59 0.99 -9.30
CA THR A 158 -19.35 1.06 -10.56
C THR A 158 -20.83 1.36 -10.30
N ASP A 159 -21.41 0.73 -9.27
CA ASP A 159 -22.80 0.93 -8.89
C ASP A 159 -23.05 2.36 -8.36
N LEU A 160 -22.18 2.86 -7.48
CA LEU A 160 -22.22 4.26 -7.00
C LEU A 160 -22.09 5.27 -8.15
N ILE A 161 -21.24 5.01 -9.15
CA ILE A 161 -21.09 5.88 -10.33
C ILE A 161 -22.37 5.88 -11.17
N ALA A 162 -22.96 4.70 -11.41
CA ALA A 162 -24.24 4.59 -12.12
C ALA A 162 -25.39 5.29 -11.37
N GLU A 163 -25.51 5.11 -10.05
CA GLU A 163 -26.52 5.79 -9.22
C GLU A 163 -26.45 7.32 -9.30
N CYS A 164 -25.23 7.90 -9.35
CA CYS A 164 -25.05 9.34 -9.53
C CYS A 164 -25.41 9.79 -10.95
N LEU A 165 -25.03 9.05 -11.98
CA LEU A 165 -25.38 9.37 -13.37
C LEU A 165 -26.91 9.24 -13.62
N HIS A 166 -27.58 8.28 -12.98
CA HIS A 166 -29.05 8.20 -12.87
C HIS A 166 -29.69 9.44 -12.23
N GLY A 167 -29.05 10.00 -11.20
CA GLY A 167 -29.48 11.24 -10.57
C GLY A 167 -29.34 12.45 -11.49
N LEU A 168 -28.16 12.60 -12.09
CA LEU A 168 -27.86 13.70 -13.03
C LEU A 168 -28.79 13.68 -14.24
N HIS A 169 -29.09 12.50 -14.80
CA HIS A 169 -30.06 12.35 -15.89
C HIS A 169 -31.48 12.75 -15.45
N ARG A 170 -31.96 12.25 -14.30
CA ARG A 170 -33.29 12.61 -13.75
C ARG A 170 -33.45 14.10 -13.44
N GLN A 171 -32.37 14.79 -13.07
CA GLN A 171 -32.39 16.24 -12.81
C GLN A 171 -32.15 17.09 -14.07
N GLY A 172 -31.98 16.48 -15.26
CA GLY A 172 -31.75 17.20 -16.51
C GLY A 172 -30.37 17.87 -16.62
N LEU A 173 -29.38 17.35 -15.88
CA LEU A 173 -28.00 17.87 -15.83
C LEU A 173 -27.05 17.13 -16.78
N VAL A 174 -27.52 16.07 -17.43
CA VAL A 174 -26.83 15.39 -18.53
C VAL A 174 -27.01 16.20 -19.82
N THR A 175 -25.90 16.58 -20.45
CA THR A 175 -25.91 17.38 -21.69
C THR A 175 -25.94 16.51 -22.95
N GLU A 176 -25.46 15.27 -22.87
CA GLU A 176 -25.52 14.29 -23.96
C GLU A 176 -25.57 12.85 -23.41
N CYS A 177 -26.33 11.97 -24.09
CA CYS A 177 -26.63 10.61 -23.66
C CYS A 177 -26.67 9.70 -24.91
N LEU A 178 -25.52 9.41 -25.53
CA LEU A 178 -25.45 8.61 -26.76
C LEU A 178 -25.48 7.11 -26.44
N SER A 179 -25.96 6.31 -27.39
CA SER A 179 -26.05 4.85 -27.28
C SER A 179 -25.27 4.19 -28.42
N TYR A 180 -24.27 3.36 -28.10
CA TYR A 180 -23.39 2.73 -29.08
C TYR A 180 -23.12 1.24 -28.75
N ASP A 181 -22.96 0.40 -29.77
CA ASP A 181 -22.48 -0.98 -29.59
C ASP A 181 -20.93 -0.99 -29.60
N GLU A 182 -20.29 -1.43 -28.51
CA GLU A 182 -18.91 -1.90 -28.60
C GLU A 182 -18.93 -3.33 -29.15
N VAL A 183 -18.41 -3.50 -30.37
CA VAL A 183 -18.44 -4.77 -31.10
C VAL A 183 -17.12 -5.52 -30.87
N GLU A 184 -17.13 -6.51 -29.98
CA GLU A 184 -16.05 -7.49 -29.91
C GLU A 184 -16.13 -8.41 -31.16
N PRO A 185 -15.14 -8.38 -32.06
CA PRO A 185 -15.22 -9.11 -33.33
C PRO A 185 -15.23 -10.62 -33.11
N ALA A 186 -15.91 -11.33 -34.01
CA ALA A 186 -15.88 -12.78 -34.06
C ALA A 186 -14.43 -13.29 -34.25
N LEU A 187 -14.04 -14.29 -33.46
CA LEU A 187 -12.74 -14.94 -33.59
C LEU A 187 -12.92 -16.26 -34.36
N VAL A 188 -12.21 -16.41 -35.47
CA VAL A 188 -12.12 -17.68 -36.20
C VAL A 188 -11.46 -18.76 -35.35
N CYS A 189 -11.81 -20.02 -35.57
CA CYS A 189 -11.21 -21.14 -34.85
C CYS A 189 -9.76 -21.37 -35.30
N PHE A 190 -8.79 -20.90 -34.52
CA PHE A 190 -7.34 -21.12 -34.64
C PHE A 190 -6.88 -22.61 -34.73
N SER A 191 -7.79 -23.58 -34.76
CA SER A 191 -7.46 -25.00 -34.98
C SER A 191 -8.00 -25.54 -36.30
N CYS A 192 -8.63 -24.69 -37.12
CA CYS A 192 -8.95 -24.88 -38.54
C CYS A 192 -8.96 -23.57 -39.34
N ASP A 193 -8.44 -22.47 -38.78
CA ASP A 193 -8.41 -21.11 -39.34
C ASP A 193 -9.73 -20.60 -39.98
N GLY A 194 -10.87 -21.13 -39.51
CA GLY A 194 -12.21 -20.82 -40.02
C GLY A 194 -12.78 -21.82 -41.04
N GLU A 195 -11.96 -22.73 -41.56
CA GLU A 195 -12.35 -23.74 -42.58
C GLU A 195 -13.35 -24.81 -42.09
N LYS A 196 -13.72 -24.79 -40.80
CA LYS A 196 -14.69 -25.66 -40.12
C LYS A 196 -14.26 -27.11 -39.95
N THR A 197 -13.52 -27.67 -40.90
CA THR A 197 -12.94 -29.01 -40.85
C THR A 197 -11.47 -28.95 -40.48
N LYS A 198 -10.83 -30.11 -40.25
CA LYS A 198 -9.39 -30.23 -40.09
C LYS A 198 -8.91 -31.48 -40.83
N THR A 199 -7.97 -31.29 -41.74
CA THR A 199 -7.25 -32.37 -42.41
C THR A 199 -6.17 -32.91 -41.48
N TRP A 200 -6.18 -34.22 -41.23
CA TRP A 200 -5.17 -34.90 -40.41
C TRP A 200 -4.01 -35.40 -41.28
N SER A 201 -2.91 -35.84 -40.66
CA SER A 201 -1.69 -36.27 -41.36
C SER A 201 -1.85 -37.54 -42.20
N ASN A 202 -2.96 -38.26 -42.07
CA ASN A 202 -3.39 -39.37 -42.92
C ASN A 202 -4.22 -38.91 -44.14
N GLY A 203 -4.50 -37.62 -44.29
CA GLY A 203 -5.34 -37.04 -45.35
C GLY A 203 -6.85 -37.05 -45.04
N GLU A 204 -7.29 -37.57 -43.90
CA GLU A 204 -8.71 -37.56 -43.53
C GLU A 204 -9.17 -36.16 -43.10
N VAL A 205 -10.33 -35.74 -43.62
CA VAL A 205 -10.97 -34.45 -43.29
C VAL A 205 -12.09 -34.71 -42.30
N HIS A 206 -11.90 -34.27 -41.05
CA HIS A 206 -12.90 -34.40 -39.98
C HIS A 206 -13.45 -33.02 -39.57
N PRO A 207 -14.66 -32.89 -39.00
CA PRO A 207 -15.10 -31.65 -38.37
C PRO A 207 -14.11 -31.18 -37.29
N CYS A 208 -13.83 -29.88 -37.19
CA CYS A 208 -12.90 -29.38 -36.18
C CYS A 208 -13.57 -29.36 -34.81
N GLY A 209 -13.36 -30.42 -34.01
CA GLY A 209 -13.88 -30.61 -32.65
C GLY A 209 -13.30 -29.66 -31.57
N ARG A 210 -12.83 -28.47 -31.98
CA ARG A 210 -12.57 -27.32 -31.10
C ARG A 210 -13.58 -26.18 -31.31
N CYS A 211 -14.37 -26.26 -32.38
CA CYS A 211 -15.47 -25.36 -32.69
C CYS A 211 -16.69 -26.13 -33.22
N ASP A 212 -16.72 -27.45 -33.04
CA ASP A 212 -17.79 -28.39 -33.47
C ASP A 212 -18.30 -28.15 -34.90
N GLY A 213 -17.37 -27.93 -35.84
CA GLY A 213 -17.70 -27.69 -37.25
C GLY A 213 -18.28 -26.30 -37.58
N THR A 214 -18.36 -25.36 -36.62
CA THR A 214 -18.85 -23.99 -36.90
C THR A 214 -17.82 -23.11 -37.61
N GLY A 215 -16.52 -23.34 -37.35
CA GLY A 215 -15.41 -22.46 -37.77
C GLY A 215 -15.18 -21.27 -36.82
N VAL A 216 -16.00 -21.11 -35.79
CA VAL A 216 -16.00 -19.96 -34.88
C VAL A 216 -15.45 -20.36 -33.51
N TYR A 217 -14.46 -19.64 -33.01
CA TYR A 217 -13.97 -19.79 -31.63
C TYR A 217 -14.79 -18.95 -30.64
N ARG A 218 -15.16 -17.75 -31.07
CA ARG A 218 -16.03 -16.82 -30.34
C ARG A 218 -16.87 -16.09 -31.37
N ALA A 219 -18.19 -16.01 -31.16
CA ALA A 219 -19.08 -15.21 -31.99
C ALA A 219 -18.73 -13.70 -31.89
N GLU A 220 -19.31 -12.89 -32.78
CA GLU A 220 -19.40 -11.44 -32.53
C GLU A 220 -20.20 -11.24 -31.23
N VAL A 221 -19.65 -10.44 -30.31
CA VAL A 221 -20.35 -10.05 -29.09
C VAL A 221 -20.53 -8.54 -29.12
N ARG A 222 -21.78 -8.09 -29.02
CA ARG A 222 -22.12 -6.68 -28.91
C ARG A 222 -22.35 -6.34 -27.45
N HIS A 223 -21.53 -5.44 -26.93
CA HIS A 223 -21.76 -4.82 -25.64
C HIS A 223 -22.45 -3.48 -25.91
N PRO A 224 -23.77 -3.35 -25.69
CA PRO A 224 -24.39 -2.04 -25.76
C PRO A 224 -23.87 -1.17 -24.61
N HIS A 225 -23.47 0.05 -24.95
CA HIS A 225 -22.88 1.04 -24.07
C HIS A 225 -23.57 2.40 -24.24
N HIS A 226 -23.50 3.22 -23.19
CA HIS A 226 -23.93 4.61 -23.23
C HIS A 226 -22.79 5.54 -22.88
N LEU A 227 -22.60 6.57 -23.72
CA LEU A 227 -21.74 7.71 -23.42
C LEU A 227 -22.62 8.79 -22.77
N ILE A 228 -22.31 9.12 -21.52
CA ILE A 228 -23.01 10.17 -20.75
C ILE A 228 -22.04 11.33 -20.56
N SER A 229 -22.46 12.52 -21.01
CA SER A 229 -21.71 13.78 -20.91
C SER A 229 -22.42 14.76 -19.95
N VAL A 230 -21.65 15.47 -19.12
CA VAL A 230 -22.14 16.47 -18.16
C VAL A 230 -21.21 17.68 -18.16
N ASP A 231 -21.74 18.86 -18.47
CA ASP A 231 -21.02 20.12 -18.37
C ASP A 231 -21.18 20.72 -16.96
N ALA A 232 -20.06 20.96 -16.27
CA ALA A 232 -20.04 21.29 -14.86
C ALA A 232 -19.16 22.51 -14.57
N GLY A 233 -19.55 23.66 -15.14
CA GLY A 233 -18.75 24.89 -15.17
C GLY A 233 -17.83 24.88 -16.39
N ASP A 234 -16.55 25.18 -16.19
CA ASP A 234 -15.55 25.22 -17.28
C ASP A 234 -14.99 23.83 -17.67
N GLU A 235 -15.38 22.75 -16.98
CA GLU A 235 -15.03 21.37 -17.33
C GLU A 235 -16.25 20.56 -17.78
N SER A 236 -16.09 19.82 -18.88
CA SER A 236 -17.03 18.80 -19.35
C SER A 236 -16.54 17.39 -18.96
N TYR A 237 -17.47 16.51 -18.60
CA TYR A 237 -17.19 15.20 -18.03
C TYR A 237 -17.93 14.09 -18.76
N ASN A 238 -17.17 13.11 -19.25
CA ASN A 238 -17.70 11.99 -20.04
C ASN A 238 -17.45 10.65 -19.33
N TRP A 239 -18.46 9.78 -19.32
CA TRP A 239 -18.38 8.40 -18.83
C TRP A 239 -18.99 7.43 -19.84
N SER A 240 -18.39 6.25 -19.99
CA SER A 240 -19.07 5.11 -20.62
C SER A 240 -19.61 4.16 -19.55
N LEU A 241 -20.89 3.81 -19.65
CA LEU A 241 -21.54 2.74 -18.89
C LEU A 241 -21.99 1.63 -19.85
N SER A 242 -22.10 0.39 -19.37
CA SER A 242 -22.80 -0.65 -20.12
C SER A 242 -24.31 -0.43 -20.01
N ALA A 243 -25.06 -0.66 -21.11
CA ALA A 243 -26.51 -0.47 -21.16
C ALA A 243 -27.27 -1.30 -20.12
N ALA A 244 -26.76 -2.47 -19.74
CA ALA A 244 -27.29 -3.28 -18.64
C ALA A 244 -27.24 -2.61 -17.24
N LYS A 245 -26.71 -1.37 -17.15
CA LYS A 245 -26.76 -0.49 -15.99
C LYS A 245 -27.36 0.90 -16.29
N SER A 246 -27.97 1.15 -17.45
CA SER A 246 -28.39 2.50 -17.86
C SER A 246 -29.49 2.53 -18.95
N ASP A 247 -30.64 1.90 -18.70
CA ASP A 247 -31.82 1.78 -19.60
C ASP A 247 -32.54 3.12 -19.97
N TRP A 248 -31.85 4.27 -20.02
CA TRP A 248 -32.48 5.60 -20.09
C TRP A 248 -32.01 6.53 -21.21
N CYS A 249 -30.82 6.33 -21.80
CA CYS A 249 -30.44 7.12 -22.97
C CYS A 249 -31.31 6.76 -24.17
N THR A 250 -31.59 7.74 -25.04
CA THR A 250 -32.26 7.49 -26.31
C THR A 250 -31.27 6.95 -27.37
N PRO A 251 -31.73 6.12 -28.32
CA PRO A 251 -30.88 5.55 -29.36
C PRO A 251 -30.70 6.53 -30.53
N GLN A 252 -29.66 7.36 -30.49
CA GLN A 252 -29.14 8.12 -31.63
C GLN A 252 -27.66 8.45 -31.46
N GLY A 253 -26.93 8.58 -32.57
CA GLY A 253 -25.52 9.00 -32.62
C GLY A 253 -24.49 7.88 -32.45
N THR A 254 -23.73 7.57 -33.50
CA THR A 254 -22.49 6.80 -33.41
C THR A 254 -21.40 7.67 -32.76
N ALA A 255 -21.08 7.40 -31.50
CA ALA A 255 -19.97 8.05 -30.81
C ALA A 255 -18.63 7.47 -31.27
N ASP A 256 -17.65 8.32 -31.56
CA ASP A 256 -16.25 7.91 -31.66
C ASP A 256 -15.72 7.48 -30.28
N ALA A 257 -14.80 6.51 -30.27
CA ALA A 257 -14.34 5.87 -29.04
C ALA A 257 -13.66 6.86 -28.06
N PRO A 258 -13.95 6.79 -26.75
CA PRO A 258 -13.39 7.71 -25.77
C PRO A 258 -11.87 7.55 -25.62
N PRO A 259 -11.10 8.64 -25.43
CA PRO A 259 -9.63 8.60 -25.44
C PRO A 259 -9.05 7.83 -24.24
N GLU A 260 -8.05 6.98 -24.51
CA GLU A 260 -7.36 6.19 -23.49
C GLU A 260 -6.74 7.06 -22.38
N THR A 261 -7.19 6.90 -21.14
CA THR A 261 -6.65 7.65 -20.00
C THR A 261 -5.55 6.86 -19.28
N THR A 262 -4.31 7.00 -19.78
CA THR A 262 -3.11 6.37 -19.19
C THR A 262 -2.97 6.68 -17.70
N GLY A 263 -2.96 5.65 -16.86
CA GLY A 263 -3.11 5.77 -15.42
C GLY A 263 -1.86 6.25 -14.66
N LYS A 264 -2.07 7.11 -13.66
CA LYS A 264 -1.13 7.32 -12.53
C LYS A 264 -1.79 6.86 -11.24
N LYS A 265 -1.03 6.17 -10.38
CA LYS A 265 -1.53 5.65 -9.09
C LYS A 265 -2.07 6.78 -8.21
N LEU A 266 -3.37 6.70 -7.89
CA LEU A 266 -3.98 7.58 -6.89
C LEU A 266 -3.41 7.28 -5.50
N ALA A 267 -3.04 8.32 -4.74
CA ALA A 267 -2.78 8.16 -3.32
C ALA A 267 -4.09 7.90 -2.58
N THR A 268 -4.09 7.02 -1.57
CA THR A 268 -5.33 6.54 -0.91
C THR A 268 -6.19 7.68 -0.34
N THR A 269 -5.54 8.72 0.20
CA THR A 269 -6.22 9.91 0.73
C THR A 269 -7.00 10.72 -0.31
N LYS A 270 -6.76 10.54 -1.62
CA LYS A 270 -7.59 11.11 -2.69
C LYS A 270 -8.82 10.22 -2.97
N HIS A 271 -8.66 8.89 -2.96
CA HIS A 271 -9.78 7.95 -3.09
C HIS A 271 -10.78 8.13 -1.94
N ASP A 272 -10.31 8.12 -0.68
CA ASP A 272 -11.17 8.23 0.50
C ASP A 272 -12.06 9.49 0.45
N LYS A 273 -11.49 10.59 -0.05
CA LYS A 273 -12.21 11.85 -0.28
C LYS A 273 -13.21 11.77 -1.43
N ALA A 274 -12.79 11.31 -2.60
CA ALA A 274 -13.68 11.15 -3.75
C ALA A 274 -14.88 10.24 -3.44
N LEU A 275 -14.66 9.15 -2.69
CA LEU A 275 -15.71 8.22 -2.27
C LEU A 275 -16.73 8.86 -1.32
N ALA A 276 -16.30 9.71 -0.40
CA ALA A 276 -17.19 10.41 0.51
C ALA A 276 -17.93 11.59 -0.16
N LEU A 277 -17.28 12.32 -1.08
CA LEU A 277 -17.96 13.36 -1.87
C LEU A 277 -18.99 12.75 -2.82
N ALA A 278 -18.66 11.67 -3.55
CA ALA A 278 -19.62 10.98 -4.41
C ALA A 278 -20.84 10.45 -3.63
N LYS A 279 -20.65 9.99 -2.38
CA LYS A 279 -21.76 9.59 -1.50
C LYS A 279 -22.63 10.76 -1.03
N HIS A 280 -22.04 11.92 -0.75
CA HIS A 280 -22.79 13.15 -0.44
C HIS A 280 -23.56 13.65 -1.68
N PHE A 281 -22.89 13.69 -2.83
CA PHE A 281 -23.47 14.07 -4.12
C PHE A 281 -24.62 13.16 -4.53
N ARG A 282 -24.50 11.83 -4.34
CA ARG A 282 -25.60 10.88 -4.51
C ARG A 282 -26.81 11.20 -3.64
N GLY A 283 -26.62 11.71 -2.42
CA GLY A 283 -27.71 12.18 -1.55
C GLY A 283 -28.46 13.33 -2.22
N LEU A 284 -27.77 14.42 -2.49
CA LEU A 284 -28.30 15.62 -3.15
C LEU A 284 -29.01 15.32 -4.51
N LEU A 285 -28.58 14.26 -5.20
CA LEU A 285 -29.14 13.81 -6.49
C LEU A 285 -30.37 12.88 -6.37
N ASN A 286 -30.78 12.52 -5.16
CA ASN A 286 -31.96 11.69 -4.88
C ASN A 286 -32.94 12.30 -3.87
N ASP A 287 -32.56 13.41 -3.23
CA ASP A 287 -33.45 14.31 -2.47
C ASP A 287 -34.32 15.18 -3.42
#